data_AF-A0A7C4IX05-F1
#
_entry.id   AF-A0A7C4IX05-F1
#
_cell.length_a   1.000
_cell.length_b   1.000
_cell.length_c   1.000
_cell.angle_alpha   90.00
_cell.angle_beta   90.00
_cell.angle_gamma   90.00
#
_symmetry.space_group_name_H-M   'P 1'
#
loop_
_entity.id
_entity.type
_entity.pdbx_description
1 polymer ?
#
loop_
_entity_poly.entity_id
_entity_poly.type
_entity_poly.pdbx_seq_one_letter_code
_entity_poly.pdbx_strand_id
1 'polypeptide(L)'
;MDAVKNPVKRPVDSAKLAPRPKALQAKIGAVTVPVRDEPTDEAQETPDKISVHTEIQWPLLKLGSDMGLDVWVARNDRNRGFIGKKLSEIPRMKDSLGSAMIESDRRWD
;
A
#
# COMPACT_ATOMS: atom_id res chain seq x y z
N MET A 1 -22.74 21.25 6.70
CA MET A 1 -23.39 21.24 5.35
C MET A 1 -22.57 22.09 4.36
N ASP A 2 -21.26 22.23 4.56
CA ASP A 2 -20.49 23.34 3.96
C ASP A 2 -19.81 22.98 2.64
N ALA A 3 -19.52 21.69 2.40
CA ALA A 3 -18.94 21.21 1.14
C ALA A 3 -19.85 21.39 -0.07
N VAL A 4 -21.18 21.34 0.14
CA VAL A 4 -22.17 21.57 -0.93
C VAL A 4 -22.23 23.05 -1.33
N LYS A 5 -21.97 23.95 -0.37
CA LYS A 5 -22.08 25.40 -0.58
C LYS A 5 -20.84 26.02 -1.20
N ASN A 6 -19.66 25.43 -0.99
CA ASN A 6 -18.38 25.95 -1.50
C ASN A 6 -17.55 24.86 -2.23
N PRO A 7 -17.90 24.52 -3.48
CA PRO A 7 -17.11 23.56 -4.25
C PRO A 7 -15.76 24.17 -4.66
N VAL A 8 -14.66 23.61 -4.16
CA VAL A 8 -13.30 23.99 -4.57
C VAL A 8 -12.95 23.30 -5.89
N LYS A 9 -12.99 24.05 -6.99
CA LYS A 9 -12.58 23.55 -8.31
C LYS A 9 -11.06 23.44 -8.37
N ARG A 10 -10.54 22.22 -8.48
CA ARG A 10 -9.11 21.96 -8.71
C ARG A 10 -8.86 21.80 -10.20
N PRO A 11 -7.78 22.37 -10.76
CA PRO A 11 -7.42 22.12 -12.15
C PRO A 11 -7.11 20.63 -12.31
N VAL A 12 -7.83 19.99 -13.22
CA VAL A 12 -7.57 18.60 -13.63
C VAL A 12 -6.87 18.66 -14.97
N ASP A 13 -5.79 17.91 -15.09
CA ASP A 13 -5.05 17.76 -16.35
C ASP A 13 -5.96 17.11 -17.41
N SER A 14 -6.25 17.86 -18.47
CA SER A 14 -7.12 17.41 -19.56
C SER A 14 -6.60 16.15 -20.27
N ALA A 15 -5.28 15.94 -20.29
CA ALA A 15 -4.67 14.76 -20.89
C ALA A 15 -5.01 13.47 -20.11
N LYS A 16 -5.24 13.58 -18.79
CA LYS A 16 -5.65 12.45 -17.94
C LYS A 16 -7.13 12.10 -18.08
N LEU A 17 -7.95 13.05 -18.56
CA LEU A 17 -9.39 12.85 -18.78
C LEU A 17 -9.73 12.40 -20.21
N ALA A 18 -8.83 12.60 -21.17
CA ALA A 18 -9.05 12.26 -22.57
C ALA A 18 -9.23 10.74 -22.86
N PRO A 19 -8.52 9.80 -22.18
CA PRO A 19 -8.61 8.38 -22.50
C PRO A 19 -9.94 7.79 -22.03
N ARG A 20 -10.69 7.14 -22.93
CA ARG A 20 -11.84 6.30 -22.58
C ARG A 20 -11.38 4.85 -22.42
N PRO A 21 -11.63 4.19 -21.28
CA PRO A 21 -11.27 2.80 -21.09
C PRO A 21 -12.02 1.90 -22.06
N LYS A 22 -11.35 0.84 -22.53
CA LYS A 22 -11.95 -0.14 -23.45
C LYS A 22 -13.00 -0.95 -22.69
N ALA A 23 -14.23 -0.96 -23.21
CA ALA A 23 -15.29 -1.81 -22.68
C ALA A 23 -15.12 -3.25 -23.21
N LEU A 24 -15.22 -4.22 -22.31
CA LEU A 24 -15.23 -5.65 -22.58
C LEU A 24 -16.65 -6.18 -22.39
N GLN A 25 -17.09 -7.09 -23.26
CA GLN A 25 -18.42 -7.69 -23.13
C GLN A 25 -18.37 -8.86 -22.14
N ALA A 26 -19.09 -8.75 -21.04
CA ALA A 26 -19.29 -9.81 -20.05
C ALA A 26 -20.75 -10.28 -20.03
N LYS A 27 -21.03 -11.40 -19.36
CA LYS A 27 -22.39 -11.95 -19.25
C LYS A 27 -23.39 -10.98 -18.59
N ILE A 28 -22.90 -10.04 -17.79
CA ILE A 28 -23.68 -9.01 -17.09
C ILE A 28 -23.83 -7.71 -17.90
N GLY A 29 -23.18 -7.61 -19.06
CA GLY A 29 -23.16 -6.43 -19.92
C GLY A 29 -21.74 -5.94 -20.25
N ALA A 30 -21.64 -4.75 -20.84
CA ALA A 30 -20.37 -4.12 -21.15
C ALA A 30 -19.71 -3.58 -19.87
N VAL A 31 -18.53 -4.11 -19.52
CA VAL A 31 -17.77 -3.76 -18.32
C VAL A 31 -16.38 -3.27 -18.72
N THR A 32 -15.89 -2.23 -18.06
CA THR A 32 -14.50 -1.77 -18.21
C THR A 32 -13.65 -2.37 -17.10
N VAL A 33 -12.64 -3.17 -17.47
CA VAL A 33 -11.64 -3.68 -16.52
C VAL A 33 -10.50 -2.67 -16.46
N PRO A 34 -10.12 -2.16 -15.28
CA PRO A 34 -8.93 -1.32 -15.16
C PRO A 34 -7.74 -2.11 -15.66
N VAL A 35 -6.98 -1.52 -16.59
CA VAL A 35 -5.69 -2.08 -16.98
C VAL A 35 -4.88 -2.14 -15.69
N ARG A 36 -4.43 -3.34 -15.32
CA ARG A 36 -3.47 -3.46 -14.24
C ARG A 36 -2.28 -2.62 -14.66
N ASP A 37 -2.04 -1.52 -13.95
CA ASP A 37 -0.76 -0.85 -14.05
C ASP A 37 0.27 -1.93 -13.69
N GLU A 38 0.93 -2.50 -14.70
CA GLU A 38 2.24 -3.07 -14.42
C GLU A 38 3.01 -1.95 -13.76
N PRO A 39 3.59 -2.18 -12.56
CA PRO A 39 4.21 -1.12 -11.79
C PRO A 39 5.33 -0.50 -12.63
N THR A 40 4.99 0.56 -13.37
CA THR A 40 5.94 1.39 -14.11
C THR A 40 6.42 2.53 -13.21
N ASP A 41 6.15 2.44 -11.92
CA ASP A 41 6.99 3.02 -10.90
C ASP A 41 7.86 1.89 -10.34
N GLU A 42 8.93 1.57 -11.05
CA GLU A 42 10.20 1.42 -10.35
C GLU A 42 10.47 2.78 -9.68
N ALA A 43 9.80 3.04 -8.56
CA ALA A 43 10.29 3.96 -7.57
C ALA A 43 11.62 3.35 -7.15
N GLN A 44 12.70 3.68 -7.88
CA GLN A 44 14.05 3.28 -7.53
C GLN A 44 14.19 3.55 -6.04
N GLU A 45 14.27 2.47 -5.27
CA GLU A 45 14.49 2.50 -3.84
C GLU A 45 15.91 3.04 -3.69
N THR A 46 16.04 4.37 -3.68
CA THR A 46 17.32 5.00 -3.38
C THR A 46 17.71 4.57 -1.97
N PRO A 47 19.01 4.36 -1.69
CA PRO A 47 19.47 3.94 -0.37
C PRO A 47 18.93 4.86 0.75
N ASP A 48 18.73 6.14 0.45
CA ASP A 48 18.10 7.10 1.36
C ASP A 48 16.63 6.78 1.67
N LYS A 49 15.83 6.41 0.67
CA LYS A 49 14.42 6.02 0.87
C LYS A 49 14.31 4.71 1.66
N ILE A 50 15.20 3.74 1.40
CA ILE A 50 15.30 2.48 2.16
C ILE A 50 15.61 2.76 3.63
N SER A 51 16.55 3.69 3.88
CA SER A 51 16.95 4.09 5.22
C SER A 51 15.80 4.73 5.99
N VAL A 52 15.14 5.74 5.41
CA VAL A 52 14.00 6.44 6.03
C VAL A 52 12.82 5.50 6.28
N HIS A 53 12.54 4.59 5.34
CA HIS A 53 11.51 3.59 5.50
C HIS A 53 11.76 2.69 6.72
N THR A 54 13.00 2.20 6.87
CA THR A 54 13.40 1.33 7.98
C THR A 54 13.39 2.08 9.32
N GLU A 55 13.80 3.35 9.30
CA GLU A 55 13.76 4.26 10.47
C GLU A 55 12.34 4.49 10.98
N ILE A 56 11.34 4.57 10.09
CA ILE A 56 9.93 4.71 10.49
C ILE A 56 9.30 3.36 10.87
N GLN A 57 9.61 2.28 10.16
CA GLN A 57 9.05 0.95 10.43
C GLN A 57 9.43 0.44 11.83
N TRP A 58 10.69 0.61 12.24
CA TRP A 58 11.17 0.09 13.52
C TRP A 58 10.39 0.60 14.75
N PRO A 59 10.22 1.92 14.97
CA PRO A 59 9.50 2.42 16.14
C PRO A 59 8.02 2.02 16.15
N LEU A 60 7.38 1.91 14.97
CA LEU A 60 5.99 1.45 14.87
C LEU A 60 5.86 -0.02 15.28
N LEU A 61 6.74 -0.88 14.76
CA LEU A 61 6.78 -2.29 15.12
C LEU A 61 7.11 -2.48 16.59
N LYS A 62 8.07 -1.71 17.11
CA LYS A 62 8.43 -1.73 18.52
C LYS A 62 7.27 -1.30 19.41
N LEU A 63 6.59 -0.20 19.08
CA LEU A 63 5.42 0.29 19.80
C LEU A 63 4.31 -0.77 19.82
N GLY A 64 3.95 -1.35 18.68
CA GLY A 64 2.95 -2.42 18.63
C GLY A 64 3.35 -3.64 19.46
N SER A 65 4.61 -4.05 19.34
CA SER A 65 5.20 -5.12 20.15
C SER A 65 5.27 -4.78 21.64
N ASP A 66 5.29 -3.53 22.06
CA ASP A 66 5.28 -3.16 23.48
C ASP A 66 3.84 -3.08 24.00
N MET A 67 2.90 -2.68 23.15
CA MET A 67 1.49 -2.53 23.49
C MET A 67 0.74 -3.84 23.72
N GLY A 68 1.23 -4.98 23.24
CA GLY A 68 0.44 -6.22 23.33
C GLY A 68 0.28 -6.97 22.02
N LEU A 69 0.60 -6.34 20.90
CA LEU A 69 0.09 -6.74 19.60
C LEU A 69 1.04 -7.70 18.90
N ASP A 70 0.47 -8.63 18.13
CA ASP A 70 1.22 -9.40 17.15
C ASP A 70 1.50 -8.52 15.94
N VAL A 71 2.78 -8.33 15.62
CA VAL A 71 3.24 -7.44 14.54
C VAL A 71 3.70 -8.27 13.34
N TRP A 72 3.60 -7.71 12.14
CA TRP A 72 4.07 -8.37 10.93
C TRP A 72 4.78 -7.37 10.04
N VAL A 73 5.89 -7.79 9.44
CA VAL A 73 6.61 -7.03 8.42
C VAL A 73 6.78 -7.89 7.17
N ALA A 74 6.76 -7.24 6.01
CA ALA A 74 6.93 -7.88 4.72
C ALA A 74 8.27 -8.61 4.63
N ARG A 75 8.30 -9.70 3.85
CA ARG A 75 9.45 -10.63 3.82
C ARG A 75 10.74 -9.97 3.31
N ASN A 76 10.62 -9.02 2.37
CA ASN A 76 11.71 -8.21 1.83
C ASN A 76 12.35 -7.27 2.88
N ASP A 77 11.60 -6.87 3.89
CA ASP A 77 12.05 -5.90 4.89
C ASP A 77 12.60 -6.56 6.16
N ARG A 78 12.36 -7.86 6.38
CA ARG A 78 12.77 -8.57 7.61
C ARG A 78 14.26 -8.50 7.94
N ASN A 79 15.12 -8.49 6.93
CA ASN A 79 16.57 -8.40 7.09
C ASN A 79 17.09 -6.96 7.20
N ARG A 80 16.23 -5.95 7.01
CA ARG A 80 16.58 -4.55 7.22
C ARG A 80 16.78 -4.30 8.70
N GLY A 81 17.69 -3.37 9.02
CA GLY A 81 18.09 -3.10 10.40
C GLY A 81 18.06 -1.61 10.72
N PHE A 82 17.70 -1.30 11.96
CA PHE A 82 17.73 0.04 12.53
C PHE A 82 18.41 -0.03 13.91
N ILE A 83 19.37 0.85 14.16
CA ILE A 83 20.16 0.88 15.41
C ILE A 83 20.81 -0.49 15.72
N GLY A 84 21.36 -1.14 14.69
CA GLY A 84 22.05 -2.43 14.83
C GLY A 84 21.15 -3.63 15.15
N LYS A 85 19.82 -3.47 15.16
CA LYS A 85 18.85 -4.55 15.34
C LYS A 85 18.04 -4.76 14.07
N LYS A 86 17.82 -6.02 13.69
CA LYS A 86 16.96 -6.35 12.54
C LYS A 86 15.48 -6.18 12.88
N LEU A 87 14.65 -5.88 11.89
CA LEU A 87 13.20 -5.87 12.07
C LEU A 87 12.67 -7.24 12.50
N SER A 88 13.28 -8.33 12.05
CA SER A 88 12.94 -9.70 12.45
C SER A 88 13.23 -10.04 13.92
N GLU A 89 14.04 -9.23 14.62
CA GLU A 89 14.36 -9.45 16.04
C GLU A 89 13.30 -8.87 17.00
N ILE A 90 12.29 -8.17 16.46
CA ILE A 90 11.21 -7.59 17.27
C ILE A 90 10.33 -8.73 17.81
N PRO A 91 10.01 -8.76 19.12
CA PRO A 91 9.11 -9.76 19.69
C PRO A 91 7.72 -9.77 19.04
N ARG A 92 7.02 -10.89 19.12
CA ARG A 92 5.67 -11.07 18.56
C ARG A 92 5.56 -10.82 17.04
N MET A 93 6.68 -11.01 16.32
CA MET A 93 6.69 -11.00 14.87
C MET A 93 5.98 -12.24 14.33
N LYS A 94 4.94 -12.03 13.50
CA LYS A 94 4.21 -13.11 12.82
C LYS A 94 4.99 -13.59 11.60
N ASP A 95 4.92 -14.90 11.35
CA ASP A 95 5.52 -15.49 10.15
C ASP A 95 4.75 -15.19 8.87
N SER A 96 3.42 -15.08 8.98
CA SER A 96 2.53 -14.80 7.86
C SER A 96 1.44 -13.81 8.25
N LEU A 97 1.02 -13.02 7.26
CA LEU A 97 -0.16 -12.18 7.37
C LEU A 97 -1.39 -13.07 7.25
N GLY A 98 -2.37 -12.92 8.15
CA GLY A 98 -3.59 -13.73 8.12
C GLY A 98 -4.38 -13.53 6.83
N SER A 99 -5.01 -14.60 6.33
CA SER A 99 -5.75 -14.63 5.06
C SER A 99 -6.84 -13.56 4.95
N ALA A 100 -7.44 -13.15 6.07
CA ALA A 100 -8.49 -12.13 6.12
C ALA A 100 -8.04 -10.75 5.62
N MET A 101 -6.76 -10.39 5.78
CA MET A 101 -6.22 -9.12 5.27
C MET A 101 -5.87 -9.21 3.77
N ILE A 102 -5.47 -10.39 3.31
CA ILE A 102 -5.18 -10.66 1.89
C ILE A 102 -6.48 -10.68 1.06
N GLU A 103 -7.59 -11.11 1.67
CA GLU A 103 -8.90 -11.16 1.00
C GLU A 103 -9.53 -9.77 0.79
N SER A 104 -9.28 -8.80 1.69
CA SER A 104 -9.78 -7.42 1.54
C SER A 104 -9.20 -6.68 0.33
N ASP A 105 -8.05 -7.11 -0.18
CA ASP A 105 -7.43 -6.58 -1.40
C ASP A 105 -7.97 -7.27 -2.67
N ARG A 106 -8.79 -8.31 -2.51
CA ARG A 106 -9.34 -9.14 -3.59
C ARG A 106 -10.86 -9.10 -3.66
N ARG A 107 -11.52 -8.31 -2.80
CA ARG A 107 -12.98 -8.21 -2.70
C ARG A 107 -13.51 -6.93 -3.32
N TRP A 108 -13.21 -6.76 -4.60
CA TRP A 108 -13.96 -5.92 -5.53
C TRP A 108 -14.10 -6.72 -6.84
N ASP A 109 -14.74 -7.90 -6.74
CA ASP A 109 -15.33 -8.60 -7.89
C ASP A 109 -16.78 -8.12 -8.06
#